data_AF-A0JTP6-F1
#
_entry.id   AF-A0JTP6-F1
#
_cell.length_a   1.000
_cell.length_b   1.000
_cell.length_c   1.000
_cell.angle_alpha   90.00
_cell.angle_beta   90.00
_cell.angle_gamma   90.00
#
_symmetry.space_group_name_H-M   'P 1'
#
loop_
_entity.id
_entity.type
_entity.pdbx_description
1 polymer ?
#
loop_
_entity_poly.entity_id
_entity_poly.type
_entity_poly.pdbx_seq_one_letter_code
_entity_poly.pdbx_strand_id
1 'polypeptide(L)'
;MSLELLLIPVGIAAVAAIREARSTDLCEKCKTTRIKDAQLLQDALRAMGATQLSVAEGRITGNSPYGRITFQRIGEVFLGRVDNAAEEVTGNMLASLDMSVGALLQQRTVDSLHARAAELGMVLVSQTAANGEVQLVFEQAT
;
A
#
# COMPACT_ATOMS: atom_id res chain seq x y z
N MET A 1 4.09 -10.11 32.62
CA MET A 1 4.24 -11.19 31.62
C MET A 1 4.44 -10.52 30.27
N SER A 2 5.53 -10.80 29.55
CA SER A 2 5.82 -10.19 28.24
C SER A 2 5.34 -11.11 27.11
N LEU A 3 4.76 -10.52 26.06
CA LEU A 3 4.40 -11.20 24.82
C LEU A 3 5.23 -10.57 23.70
N GLU A 4 6.03 -11.38 23.02
CA GLU A 4 6.82 -10.99 21.86
C GLU A 4 6.12 -11.52 20.60
N LEU A 5 5.82 -10.64 19.64
CA LEU A 5 5.15 -10.98 18.38
C LEU A 5 6.02 -10.53 17.21
N LEU A 6 6.59 -11.50 16.52
CA LEU A 6 7.45 -11.34 15.35
C LEU A 6 6.59 -11.36 14.07
N LEU A 7 6.46 -10.23 13.39
CA LEU A 7 5.72 -10.13 12.12
C LEU A 7 6.66 -10.41 10.94
N ILE A 8 6.64 -11.64 10.41
CA ILE A 8 7.33 -11.99 9.17
C ILE A 8 6.40 -11.69 7.98
N PRO A 9 6.85 -10.97 6.94
CA PRO A 9 6.05 -10.77 5.74
C PRO A 9 5.78 -12.12 5.07
N VAL A 10 4.52 -12.54 5.03
CA VAL A 10 4.09 -13.75 4.31
C VAL A 10 4.20 -13.47 2.82
N GLY A 11 5.41 -13.65 2.28
CA GLY A 11 5.61 -13.87 0.86
C GLY A 11 5.01 -15.21 0.47
N ILE A 12 4.43 -15.28 -0.74
CA ILE A 12 3.88 -16.45 -1.44
C ILE A 12 2.34 -16.49 -1.43
N ALA A 13 1.72 -15.79 -2.41
CA ALA A 13 0.55 -16.23 -3.19
C ALA A 13 0.09 -15.11 -4.15
N ALA A 14 0.75 -14.93 -5.31
CA ALA A 14 0.32 -13.93 -6.30
C ALA A 14 0.54 -14.35 -7.77
N VAL A 15 0.47 -15.65 -8.08
CA VAL A 15 0.76 -16.15 -9.45
C VAL A 15 -0.51 -16.30 -10.31
N ALA A 16 -1.70 -16.41 -9.70
CA ALA A 16 -2.95 -16.62 -10.47
C ALA A 16 -3.47 -15.34 -11.16
N ALA A 17 -3.38 -14.18 -10.51
CA ALA A 17 -3.92 -12.92 -11.03
C ALA A 17 -3.16 -12.36 -12.25
N ILE A 18 -1.90 -12.76 -12.45
CA ILE A 18 -1.07 -12.31 -13.58
C ILE A 18 -1.59 -12.86 -14.91
N ARG A 19 -2.22 -14.05 -14.88
CA ARG A 19 -2.67 -14.74 -16.10
C ARG A 19 -3.96 -14.16 -16.66
N GLU A 20 -4.87 -13.76 -15.78
CA GLU A 20 -6.19 -13.25 -16.16
C GLU A 20 -6.13 -11.81 -16.70
N ALA A 21 -5.16 -11.03 -16.19
CA ALA A 21 -4.83 -9.71 -16.67
C ALA A 21 -4.17 -9.69 -18.07
N ARG A 22 -4.03 -10.80 -18.79
CA ARG A 22 -3.54 -10.76 -20.19
C ARG A 22 -4.64 -10.85 -21.24
N SER A 23 -5.89 -11.16 -20.86
CA SER A 23 -6.88 -11.69 -21.80
C SER A 23 -8.02 -10.74 -22.21
N THR A 24 -8.13 -9.54 -21.65
CA THR A 24 -9.24 -8.61 -21.96
C THR A 24 -8.72 -7.18 -22.09
N ASP A 25 -8.48 -6.72 -23.33
CA ASP A 25 -8.21 -5.31 -23.68
C ASP A 25 -7.33 -4.53 -22.68
N LEU A 26 -6.30 -5.21 -22.18
CA LEU A 26 -5.39 -4.62 -21.23
C LEU A 26 -4.45 -3.71 -21.99
N CYS A 27 -4.55 -2.41 -21.68
CA CYS A 27 -3.56 -1.41 -22.02
C CYS A 27 -2.15 -2.02 -21.93
N GLU A 28 -1.46 -2.07 -23.06
CA GLU A 28 -0.21 -2.82 -23.28
C GLU A 28 0.94 -2.39 -22.34
N LYS A 29 0.75 -1.23 -21.67
CA LYS A 29 1.71 -0.61 -20.74
C LYS A 29 1.27 -0.63 -19.28
N CYS A 30 0.13 -1.25 -18.98
CA CYS A 30 -0.44 -1.29 -17.65
C CYS A 30 0.21 -2.42 -16.83
N LYS A 31 0.66 -2.10 -15.62
CA LYS A 31 1.28 -3.08 -14.71
C LYS A 31 0.37 -3.34 -13.51
N THR A 32 0.27 -4.61 -13.13
CA THR A 32 -0.55 -5.07 -12.00
C THR A 32 0.06 -4.64 -10.68
N THR A 33 -0.78 -4.13 -9.77
CA THR A 33 -0.44 -3.87 -8.37
C THR A 33 -1.02 -4.96 -7.47
N ARG A 34 -0.50 -5.10 -6.24
CA ARG A 34 -1.07 -5.98 -5.20
C ARG A 34 -2.16 -5.28 -4.37
N ILE A 35 -2.46 -4.03 -4.69
CA ILE A 35 -3.35 -3.17 -3.92
C ILE A 35 -4.79 -3.48 -4.33
N LYS A 36 -5.65 -3.74 -3.33
CA LYS A 36 -7.07 -4.03 -3.52
C LYS A 36 -7.99 -2.90 -3.07
N ASP A 37 -7.53 -2.14 -2.08
CA ASP A 37 -8.28 -1.06 -1.45
C ASP A 37 -8.03 0.26 -2.20
N ALA A 38 -9.12 0.86 -2.70
CA ALA A 38 -9.08 2.11 -3.46
C ALA A 38 -8.69 3.31 -2.60
N GLN A 39 -9.01 3.32 -1.31
CA GLN A 39 -8.66 4.38 -0.39
C GLN A 39 -7.18 4.28 0.01
N LEU A 40 -6.67 3.07 0.25
CA LEU A 40 -5.24 2.83 0.44
C LEU A 40 -4.42 3.27 -0.77
N LEU A 41 -4.89 2.97 -1.99
CA LEU A 41 -4.25 3.41 -3.22
C LEU A 41 -4.23 4.96 -3.31
N GLN A 42 -5.34 5.63 -2.99
CA GLN A 42 -5.39 7.09 -2.98
C GLN A 42 -4.42 7.71 -1.96
N ASP A 43 -4.41 7.19 -0.74
CA ASP A 43 -3.55 7.69 0.33
C ASP A 43 -2.07 7.52 -0.03
N ALA A 44 -1.71 6.36 -0.59
CA ALA A 44 -0.36 6.11 -1.06
C ALA A 44 0.03 7.02 -2.23
N LEU A 45 -0.87 7.27 -3.18
CA LEU A 45 -0.63 8.21 -4.26
C LEU A 45 -0.44 9.63 -3.74
N ARG A 46 -1.23 10.08 -2.77
CA ARG A 46 -1.03 11.39 -2.12
C ARG A 46 0.30 11.47 -1.38
N ALA A 47 0.69 10.41 -0.66
CA ALA A 47 1.97 10.33 0.03
C ALA A 47 3.16 10.41 -0.94
N MET A 48 3.01 9.87 -2.15
CA MET A 48 3.99 10.03 -3.23
C MET A 48 4.00 11.43 -3.89
N GLY A 49 3.13 12.34 -3.46
CA GLY A 49 3.00 13.68 -4.05
C GLY A 49 2.06 13.74 -5.25
N ALA A 50 1.17 12.78 -5.45
CA ALA A 50 0.15 12.88 -6.48
C ALA A 50 -0.89 13.95 -6.12
N THR A 51 -1.25 14.76 -7.11
CA THR A 51 -2.20 15.87 -7.04
C THR A 51 -3.31 15.67 -8.06
N GLN A 52 -4.42 16.41 -7.91
CA GLN A 52 -5.58 16.33 -8.82
C GLN A 52 -6.10 14.91 -9.00
N LEU A 53 -6.12 14.13 -7.92
CA LEU A 53 -6.64 12.77 -7.93
C LEU A 53 -8.16 12.81 -8.16
N SER A 54 -8.61 12.15 -9.21
CA SER A 54 -10.02 11.91 -9.52
C SER A 54 -10.30 10.42 -9.44
N VAL A 55 -11.35 10.07 -8.72
CA VAL A 55 -11.80 8.68 -8.52
C VAL A 55 -13.19 8.55 -9.13
N ALA A 56 -13.34 7.69 -10.12
CA ALA A 56 -14.62 7.41 -10.76
C ALA A 56 -14.68 5.94 -11.16
N GLU A 57 -15.72 5.22 -10.74
CA GLU A 57 -16.06 3.88 -11.25
C GLU A 57 -14.88 2.87 -11.28
N GLY A 58 -14.11 2.79 -10.18
CA GLY A 58 -12.95 1.89 -10.10
C GLY A 58 -11.73 2.35 -10.91
N ARG A 59 -11.75 3.56 -11.46
CA ARG A 59 -10.62 4.23 -12.08
C ARG A 59 -10.14 5.38 -11.20
N ILE A 60 -8.83 5.50 -11.06
CA ILE A 60 -8.16 6.61 -10.37
C ILE A 60 -7.23 7.27 -11.37
N THR A 61 -7.35 8.59 -11.54
CA THR A 61 -6.44 9.37 -12.39
C THR A 61 -5.89 10.55 -11.63
N GLY A 62 -4.74 11.08 -12.02
CA GLY A 62 -4.20 12.31 -11.45
C GLY A 62 -2.82 12.64 -11.99
N ASN A 63 -2.15 13.60 -11.37
CA ASN A 63 -0.79 14.00 -11.72
C ASN A 63 0.16 13.60 -10.60
N SER A 64 1.24 12.92 -10.95
CA SER A 64 2.32 12.54 -10.03
C SER A 64 3.64 13.17 -10.46
N PRO A 65 4.70 13.12 -9.64
CA PRO A 65 6.05 13.51 -10.06
C PRO A 65 6.56 12.74 -11.30
N TYR A 66 5.99 11.56 -11.58
CA TYR A 66 6.32 10.75 -12.75
C TYR A 66 5.54 11.16 -14.02
N GLY A 67 4.56 12.06 -13.89
CA GLY A 67 3.63 12.44 -14.95
C GLY A 67 2.18 12.08 -14.60
N ARG A 68 1.31 12.19 -15.60
CA ARG A 68 -0.11 11.84 -15.45
C ARG A 68 -0.24 10.33 -15.24
N ILE A 69 -1.00 9.93 -14.24
CA ILE A 69 -1.18 8.54 -13.84
C ILE A 69 -2.62 8.10 -14.05
N THR A 70 -2.77 6.84 -14.44
CA THR A 70 -4.05 6.16 -14.54
C THR A 70 -3.97 4.80 -13.84
N PHE A 71 -4.88 4.56 -12.92
CA PHE A 71 -5.13 3.26 -12.30
C PHE A 71 -6.53 2.79 -12.65
N GLN A 72 -6.66 1.52 -13.02
CA GLN A 72 -7.93 0.88 -13.32
C GLN A 72 -8.07 -0.38 -12.48
N ARG A 73 -9.19 -0.51 -11.77
CA ARG A 73 -9.55 -1.75 -11.10
C ARG A 73 -9.94 -2.79 -12.14
N ILE A 74 -9.28 -3.95 -12.11
CA ILE A 74 -9.61 -5.15 -12.88
C ILE A 74 -9.74 -6.30 -11.88
N GLY A 75 -10.96 -6.79 -11.69
CA GLY A 75 -11.29 -7.73 -10.62
C GLY A 75 -10.96 -7.16 -9.25
N GLU A 76 -10.06 -7.83 -8.53
CA GLU A 76 -9.66 -7.49 -7.16
C GLU A 76 -8.39 -6.62 -7.07
N VAL A 77 -7.76 -6.29 -8.20
CA VAL A 77 -6.49 -5.57 -8.23
C VAL A 77 -6.58 -4.29 -9.07
N PHE A 78 -5.70 -3.34 -8.76
CA PHE A 78 -5.51 -2.17 -9.61
C PHE A 78 -4.37 -2.38 -10.60
N LEU A 79 -4.59 -2.01 -11.85
CA LEU A 79 -3.56 -1.86 -12.86
C LEU A 79 -3.15 -0.40 -12.92
N GLY A 80 -1.87 -0.10 -12.78
CA GLY A 80 -1.33 1.26 -12.84
C GLY A 80 -0.51 1.51 -14.10
N ARG A 81 -0.56 2.75 -14.59
CA ARG A 81 0.35 3.27 -15.63
C ARG A 81 0.65 4.74 -15.44
N VAL A 82 1.75 5.17 -16.03
CA VAL A 82 2.03 6.59 -16.32
C VAL A 82 1.68 6.84 -17.79
N ASP A 83 0.79 7.78 -18.04
CA ASP A 83 0.31 8.15 -19.37
C ASP A 83 1.44 8.79 -20.18
N ASN A 84 1.55 8.42 -21.45
CA ASN A 84 2.56 8.93 -22.39
C ASN A 84 4.03 8.73 -21.97
N ALA A 85 4.29 7.85 -21.01
CA ALA A 85 5.65 7.54 -20.56
C ALA A 85 6.16 6.19 -21.09
N ALA A 86 7.47 5.99 -20.96
CA ALA A 86 8.10 4.69 -21.17
C ALA A 86 7.70 3.69 -20.08
N GLU A 87 7.76 2.40 -20.39
CA GLU A 87 7.36 1.33 -19.47
C GLU A 87 8.21 1.31 -18.18
N GLU A 88 9.48 1.70 -18.27
CA GLU A 88 10.40 1.83 -17.14
C GLU A 88 9.93 2.88 -16.13
N VAL A 89 9.39 4.00 -16.60
CA VAL A 89 8.83 5.06 -15.74
C VAL A 89 7.64 4.53 -14.96
N THR A 90 6.79 3.73 -15.60
CA THR A 90 5.68 3.06 -14.92
C THR A 90 6.19 2.05 -13.87
N GLY A 91 7.24 1.29 -14.18
CA GLY A 91 7.88 0.39 -13.21
C GLY A 91 8.42 1.11 -11.98
N ASN A 92 9.16 2.20 -12.18
CA ASN A 92 9.75 3.00 -11.10
C ASN A 92 8.69 3.68 -10.22
N MET A 93 7.61 4.16 -10.83
CA MET A 93 6.47 4.72 -10.12
C MET A 93 5.80 3.66 -9.24
N LEU A 94 5.58 2.45 -9.77
CA LEU A 94 4.95 1.37 -9.00
C LEU A 94 5.83 0.84 -7.87
N ALA A 95 7.16 0.77 -8.05
CA ALA A 95 8.07 0.44 -6.96
C ALA A 95 8.00 1.48 -5.82
N SER A 96 7.89 2.76 -6.17
CA SER A 96 7.74 3.86 -5.20
C SER A 96 6.38 3.84 -4.51
N LEU A 97 5.34 3.41 -5.24
CA LEU A 97 4.02 3.18 -4.70
C LEU A 97 4.02 2.04 -3.69
N ASP A 98 4.63 0.90 -4.00
CA ASP A 98 4.70 -0.24 -3.10
C ASP A 98 5.39 0.11 -1.77
N MET A 99 6.48 0.90 -1.82
CA MET A 99 7.14 1.41 -0.60
C MET A 99 6.21 2.32 0.22
N SER A 100 5.49 3.23 -0.45
CA SER A 100 4.55 4.16 0.21
C SER A 100 3.37 3.42 0.85
N VAL A 101 2.84 2.41 0.17
CA VAL A 101 1.79 1.53 0.69
C VAL A 101 2.29 0.75 1.90
N GLY A 102 3.51 0.20 1.84
CA GLY A 102 4.12 -0.52 2.96
C GLY A 102 4.21 0.34 4.22
N ALA A 103 4.70 1.58 4.08
CA ALA A 103 4.79 2.53 5.19
C ALA A 103 3.41 2.89 5.78
N LEU A 104 2.41 3.12 4.92
CA LEU A 104 1.03 3.42 5.38
C LEU A 104 0.38 2.25 6.12
N LEU A 105 0.55 1.03 5.61
CA LEU A 105 0.02 -0.17 6.28
C LEU A 105 0.70 -0.40 7.62
N GLN A 106 2.01 -0.19 7.70
CA GLN A 106 2.75 -0.27 8.95
C GLN A 106 2.22 0.75 9.96
N GLN A 107 2.03 2.01 9.57
CA GLN A 107 1.48 3.04 10.45
C GLN A 107 0.07 2.69 10.93
N ARG A 108 -0.84 2.31 10.03
CA ARG A 108 -2.21 1.91 10.40
C ARG A 108 -2.22 0.72 11.36
N THR A 109 -1.29 -0.22 11.20
CA THR A 109 -1.14 -1.37 12.11
C THR A 109 -0.70 -0.92 13.49
N VAL A 110 0.29 -0.02 13.57
CA VAL A 110 0.74 0.59 14.83
C VAL A 110 -0.41 1.31 15.53
N ASP A 111 -1.16 2.15 14.82
CA ASP A 111 -2.31 2.88 15.36
C ASP A 111 -3.40 1.93 15.89
N SER A 112 -3.68 0.86 15.15
CA SER A 112 -4.64 -0.17 15.59
C SER A 112 -4.16 -0.91 16.84
N LEU A 113 -2.86 -1.18 16.97
CA LEU A 113 -2.30 -1.83 18.15
C LEU A 113 -2.37 -0.91 19.36
N HIS A 114 -2.12 0.39 19.19
CA HIS A 114 -2.30 1.39 20.25
C HIS A 114 -3.74 1.47 20.73
N ALA A 115 -4.70 1.57 19.80
CA ALA A 115 -6.12 1.60 20.14
C ALA A 115 -6.53 0.33 20.92
N ARG A 116 -6.09 -0.84 20.45
CA ARG A 116 -6.39 -2.11 21.11
C ARG A 116 -5.71 -2.25 22.47
N ALA A 117 -4.49 -1.75 22.62
CA ALA A 117 -3.79 -1.72 23.90
C ALA A 117 -4.52 -0.84 24.92
N ALA A 118 -5.00 0.33 24.50
CA ALA A 118 -5.78 1.23 25.35
C ALA A 118 -7.10 0.58 25.82
N GLU A 119 -7.82 -0.12 24.94
CA GLU A 119 -9.03 -0.89 25.31
C GLU A 119 -8.76 -1.97 26.37
N LEU A 120 -7.55 -2.53 26.37
CA LEU A 120 -7.10 -3.55 27.30
C LEU A 120 -6.46 -2.98 28.57
N GLY A 121 -6.47 -1.65 28.74
CA GLY A 121 -5.83 -0.98 29.88
C GLY A 121 -4.31 -1.09 29.88
N MET A 122 -3.70 -1.27 28.71
CA MET A 122 -2.25 -1.33 28.53
C MET A 122 -1.70 0.02 28.07
N VAL A 123 -0.50 0.35 28.54
CA VAL A 123 0.23 1.59 28.22
C VAL A 123 1.46 1.23 27.40
N LEU A 124 1.73 2.01 26.35
CA LEU A 124 2.97 1.87 25.58
C LEU A 124 4.16 2.31 26.44
N VAL A 125 5.14 1.44 26.60
CA VAL A 125 6.37 1.68 27.35
C VAL A 125 7.56 1.99 26.43
N SER A 126 7.59 1.37 25.24
CA SER A 126 8.65 1.61 24.26
C SER A 126 8.16 1.43 22.83
N GLN A 127 8.61 2.31 21.94
CA GLN A 127 8.46 2.20 20.50
C GLN A 127 9.83 2.38 19.84
N THR A 128 10.28 1.34 19.15
CA THR A 128 11.51 1.39 18.34
C THR A 128 11.15 1.11 16.89
N ALA A 129 11.48 2.03 16.00
CA ALA A 129 11.35 1.84 14.56
C ALA A 129 12.75 1.80 13.93
N ALA A 130 13.14 0.66 13.37
CA ALA A 130 14.44 0.47 12.73
C ALA A 130 14.30 -0.44 11.50
N ASN A 131 14.90 -0.04 10.37
CA ASN A 131 15.01 -0.86 9.15
C ASN A 131 13.68 -1.42 8.61
N GLY A 132 12.56 -0.71 8.79
CA GLY A 132 11.24 -1.17 8.36
C GLY A 132 10.56 -2.13 9.34
N GLU A 133 11.17 -2.40 10.49
CA GLU A 133 10.56 -3.09 11.63
C GLU A 133 10.11 -2.08 12.67
N VAL A 134 8.94 -2.33 13.28
CA VAL A 134 8.44 -1.54 14.41
C VAL A 134 8.21 -2.49 15.58
N GLN A 135 8.95 -2.26 16.65
CA GLN A 135 8.79 -2.95 17.93
C GLN A 135 7.99 -2.04 18.87
N LEU A 136 6.88 -2.56 19.39
CA LEU A 136 6.05 -1.91 20.39
C LEU A 136 6.04 -2.76 21.66
N VAL A 137 6.35 -2.15 22.81
CA VAL A 137 6.30 -2.80 24.12
C VAL A 137 5.19 -2.16 24.92
N PHE A 138 4.23 -2.97 25.37
CA PHE A 138 3.10 -2.53 26.19
C PHE A 138 3.17 -3.18 27.58
N GLU A 139 2.83 -2.42 28.62
CA GLU A 139 2.68 -2.90 29.99
C GLU A 139 1.27 -2.62 30.51
N GLN A 140 0.81 -3.41 31.48
CA GLN A 140 -0.50 -3.22 32.08
C GLN A 140 -0.49 -1.97 32.97
N ALA A 141 -1.48 -1.08 32.80
CA ALA A 141 -1.64 0.07 33.70
C ALA A 141 -1.92 -0.45 35.12
N THR A 142 -0.98 -0.20 36.03
CA THR A 142 -1.11 -0.48 37.46
C THR A 142 -2.08 0.47 38.14
#